data_AF-A0A962AZ29-F1
#
_entry.id   AF-A0A962AZ29-F1
#
_cell.length_a   1.000
_cell.length_b   1.000
_cell.length_c   1.000
_cell.angle_alpha   90.00
_cell.angle_beta   90.00
_cell.angle_gamma   90.00
#
_symmetry.space_group_name_H-M   'P 1'
#
loop_
_entity.id
_entity.type
_entity.pdbx_description
1 polymer ?
#
loop_
_entity_poly.entity_id
_entity_poly.type
_entity_poly.pdbx_seq_one_letter_code
_entity_poly.pdbx_strand_id
1 'polypeptide(L)'
;MTYAVALRLNRGIVFAADTRTNAGVDNVSQYRKLHFWRRIGDRVLVIMTAGNLAVTQSVLSILNEQICAEDARDTTNLMTATSMYRAARVVGDALREVRSVDGPALEASKAGFSASLILGGQIGSEGPRLFQIYPEGNFIEASDDTPYFQ
;
A
#
# COMPACT_ATOMS: atom_id res chain seq x y z
N MET A 1 -10.30 13.56 6.92
CA MET A 1 -11.11 12.36 6.67
C MET A 1 -10.55 11.72 5.42
N THR A 2 -10.14 10.46 5.49
CA THR A 2 -9.60 9.71 4.36
C THR A 2 -10.50 8.53 4.09
N TYR A 3 -10.90 8.35 2.84
CA TYR A 3 -11.71 7.24 2.38
C TYR A 3 -11.15 6.67 1.07
N ALA A 4 -10.91 5.36 1.09
CA ALA A 4 -10.50 4.59 -0.07
C ALA A 4 -11.38 3.33 -0.12
N VAL A 5 -11.64 2.80 -1.31
CA VAL A 5 -12.41 1.57 -1.48
C VAL A 5 -11.91 0.81 -2.70
N ALA A 6 -11.78 -0.50 -2.57
CA ALA A 6 -11.46 -1.38 -3.68
C ALA A 6 -12.39 -2.59 -3.70
N LEU A 7 -12.80 -3.00 -4.90
CA LEU A 7 -13.68 -4.14 -5.14
C LEU A 7 -13.01 -5.12 -6.09
N ARG A 8 -12.83 -6.38 -5.68
CA ARG A 8 -12.40 -7.50 -6.51
C ARG A 8 -13.64 -8.19 -7.09
N LEU A 9 -13.76 -8.17 -8.41
CA LEU A 9 -14.87 -8.73 -9.16
C LEU A 9 -14.35 -9.83 -10.11
N ASN A 10 -15.27 -10.66 -10.62
CA ASN A 10 -14.93 -11.71 -11.60
C ASN A 10 -14.23 -11.17 -12.86
N ARG A 11 -14.51 -9.92 -13.24
CA ARG A 11 -13.93 -9.27 -14.43
C ARG A 11 -12.69 -8.41 -14.16
N GLY A 12 -12.30 -8.21 -12.90
CA GLY A 12 -11.18 -7.33 -12.56
C GLY A 12 -11.36 -6.62 -11.23
N ILE A 13 -10.66 -5.51 -11.03
CA ILE A 13 -10.67 -4.75 -9.78
C ILE A 13 -11.03 -3.29 -10.06
N VAL A 14 -11.85 -2.70 -9.19
CA VAL A 14 -12.18 -1.27 -9.18
C VAL A 14 -11.55 -0.62 -7.96
N PHE A 15 -10.93 0.54 -8.13
CA PHE A 15 -10.31 1.33 -7.06
C PHE A 15 -10.89 2.75 -7.07
N ALA A 16 -11.18 3.31 -5.90
CA ALA A 16 -11.55 4.70 -5.74
C ALA A 16 -11.01 5.24 -4.42
N ALA A 17 -10.43 6.44 -4.43
CA ALA A 17 -9.95 7.10 -3.22
C ALA A 17 -10.20 8.61 -3.31
N ASP A 18 -10.54 9.21 -2.17
CA ASP A 18 -10.61 10.66 -2.04
C ASP A 18 -9.20 11.28 -1.97
N THR A 19 -9.13 12.61 -1.84
CA THR A 19 -7.84 13.34 -1.78
C THR A 19 -7.69 14.23 -0.55
N ARG A 20 -8.72 14.41 0.27
CA ARG A 20 -8.66 15.33 1.43
C ARG A 20 -7.82 14.71 2.53
N THR A 21 -6.71 15.33 2.91
CA THR A 21 -5.81 14.79 3.94
C THR A 21 -5.60 15.82 5.03
N ASN A 22 -5.55 15.35 6.28
CA ASN A 22 -5.10 16.14 7.42
C ASN A 22 -3.59 15.93 7.57
N ALA A 23 -2.81 17.00 7.41
CA ALA A 23 -1.36 17.01 7.53
C ALA A 23 -0.86 17.66 8.84
N GLY A 24 -1.77 18.02 9.75
CA GLY A 24 -1.48 18.68 11.01
C GLY A 24 -2.62 19.58 11.48
N VAL A 25 -2.49 20.14 12.68
CA VAL A 25 -3.44 21.14 13.20
C VAL A 25 -3.54 22.29 12.20
N ASP A 26 -4.77 22.61 11.79
CA ASP A 26 -5.11 23.63 10.79
C ASP A 26 -4.45 23.45 9.40
N ASN A 27 -4.02 22.23 9.06
CA ASN A 27 -3.46 21.91 7.75
C ASN A 27 -4.25 20.79 7.07
N VAL A 28 -5.29 21.18 6.34
CA VAL A 28 -6.08 20.26 5.49
C VAL A 28 -5.82 20.59 4.03
N SER A 29 -5.26 19.63 3.30
CA SER A 29 -4.78 19.80 1.93
C SER A 29 -5.19 18.62 1.04
N GLN A 30 -4.91 18.71 -0.27
CA GLN A 30 -5.18 17.65 -1.23
C GLN A 30 -3.92 16.82 -1.49
N TYR A 31 -3.98 15.52 -1.21
CA TYR A 31 -2.93 14.57 -1.55
C TYR A 31 -3.52 13.38 -2.29
N ARG A 32 -2.77 12.90 -3.30
CA ARG A 32 -3.10 11.64 -3.98
C ARG A 32 -2.96 10.49 -2.98
N LYS A 33 -3.96 9.60 -2.96
CA LYS A 33 -4.00 8.42 -2.10
C LYS A 33 -4.04 7.10 -2.86
N LEU A 34 -4.02 7.17 -4.19
CA LEU A 34 -3.99 6.01 -5.08
C LEU A 34 -2.72 6.10 -5.94
N HIS A 35 -1.86 5.09 -5.81
CA HIS A 35 -0.60 4.99 -6.52
C HIS A 35 -0.55 3.65 -7.26
N PHE A 36 0.22 3.58 -8.34
CA PHE A 36 0.30 2.34 -9.11
C PHE A 36 1.68 2.15 -9.73
N TRP A 37 2.01 0.88 -9.98
CA TRP A 37 3.17 0.44 -10.74
C TRP A 37 2.70 -0.50 -11.85
N ARG A 38 3.32 -0.42 -13.03
CA ARG A 38 2.98 -1.33 -14.13
C ARG A 38 4.19 -1.74 -14.95
N ARG A 39 4.13 -2.97 -15.49
CA ARG A 39 4.93 -3.43 -16.63
C ARG A 39 3.96 -4.02 -17.65
N ILE A 40 3.89 -3.42 -18.83
CA ILE A 40 2.94 -3.81 -19.88
C ILE A 40 3.14 -5.29 -20.23
N GLY A 41 2.04 -6.05 -20.26
CA GLY A 41 2.04 -7.48 -20.56
C GLY A 41 2.48 -8.39 -19.40
N ASP A 42 2.89 -7.82 -18.25
CA ASP A 42 3.35 -8.59 -17.09
C ASP A 42 2.52 -8.26 -15.84
N ARG A 43 2.50 -7.01 -15.38
CA ARG A 43 1.87 -6.68 -14.09
C ARG A 43 1.26 -5.29 -14.01
N VAL A 44 0.23 -5.16 -13.18
CA VAL A 44 -0.30 -3.89 -12.68
C VAL A 44 -0.57 -4.04 -11.19
N LEU A 45 0.02 -3.17 -10.37
CA LEU A 45 -0.20 -3.09 -8.94
C LEU A 45 -0.74 -1.71 -8.60
N VAL A 46 -1.75 -1.63 -7.76
CA VAL A 46 -2.37 -0.41 -7.26
C VAL A 46 -2.38 -0.47 -5.75
N ILE A 47 -1.91 0.60 -5.10
CA ILE A 47 -1.99 0.77 -3.65
C ILE A 47 -2.82 2.00 -3.32
N MET A 48 -3.66 1.90 -2.30
CA MET A 48 -4.38 3.01 -1.71
C MET A 48 -3.94 3.23 -0.27
N THR A 49 -3.87 4.49 0.16
CA THR A 49 -3.30 4.87 1.46
C THR A 49 -4.31 5.58 2.37
N ALA A 50 -4.29 5.22 3.65
CA ALA A 50 -5.04 5.86 4.72
C ALA A 50 -4.23 5.91 6.02
N GLY A 51 -4.52 6.89 6.89
CA GLY A 51 -3.82 7.08 8.16
C GLY A 51 -2.88 8.29 8.15
N ASN A 52 -1.78 8.19 8.89
CA ASN A 52 -0.77 9.23 9.03
C ASN A 52 -0.06 9.46 7.69
N LEU A 53 -0.12 10.70 7.19
CA LEU A 53 0.43 11.07 5.88
C LEU A 53 1.93 10.79 5.78
N ALA A 54 2.71 11.17 6.80
CA ALA A 54 4.15 10.97 6.81
C ALA A 54 4.49 9.48 6.71
N VAL A 55 3.83 8.64 7.51
CA VAL A 55 4.01 7.17 7.47
C VAL A 55 3.70 6.61 6.08
N THR A 56 2.53 6.97 5.52
CA THR A 56 2.13 6.45 4.20
C THR A 56 3.07 6.91 3.07
N GLN A 57 3.59 8.13 3.14
CA GLN A 57 4.55 8.63 2.16
C GLN A 57 5.91 7.95 2.30
N SER A 58 6.40 7.75 3.53
CA SER A 58 7.64 7.01 3.78
C SER A 58 7.57 5.58 3.23
N VAL A 59 6.44 4.87 3.41
CA VAL A 59 6.23 3.54 2.82
C VAL A 59 6.33 3.59 1.30
N LEU A 60 5.65 4.54 0.65
CA LEU A 60 5.71 4.69 -0.80
C LEU A 60 7.12 5.04 -1.30
N SER A 61 7.87 5.86 -0.56
CA SER A 61 9.24 6.21 -0.89
C SER A 61 10.16 5.00 -0.82
N ILE A 62 10.12 4.22 0.27
CA ILE A 62 10.90 2.98 0.42
C ILE A 62 10.60 2.01 -0.73
N LEU A 63 9.32 1.81 -1.06
CA LEU A 63 8.93 0.92 -2.16
C LEU A 63 9.51 1.38 -3.51
N ASN A 64 9.57 2.69 -3.76
CA ASN A 64 10.13 3.23 -4.99
C ASN A 64 11.68 3.17 -4.99
N GLU A 65 12.33 3.40 -3.85
CA GLU A 65 13.78 3.25 -3.70
C GLU A 65 14.21 1.81 -3.98
N GLN A 66 13.51 0.82 -3.43
CA GLN A 66 13.75 -0.60 -3.69
C GLN A 66 13.63 -0.98 -5.18
N ILE A 67 12.80 -0.27 -5.95
CA ILE A 67 12.64 -0.51 -7.40
C ILE A 67 13.80 0.13 -8.19
N CYS A 68 14.34 1.25 -7.70
CA CYS A 68 15.42 2.01 -8.35
C CYS A 68 16.82 1.59 -7.91
N ALA A 69 16.95 0.73 -6.89
CA ALA A 69 18.23 0.25 -6.38
C ALA A 69 19.06 -0.46 -7.45
N GLU A 70 20.39 -0.39 -7.34
CA GLU A 70 21.31 -1.00 -8.30
C GLU A 70 21.14 -2.53 -8.38
N ASP A 71 20.84 -3.16 -7.25
CA ASP A 71 20.58 -4.59 -7.08
C ASP A 71 19.09 -4.96 -7.17
N ALA A 72 18.22 -4.04 -7.64
CA ALA A 72 16.76 -4.23 -7.67
C ALA A 72 16.30 -5.45 -8.49
N ARG A 73 17.14 -6.00 -9.36
CA ARG A 73 16.84 -7.24 -10.11
C ARG A 73 17.04 -8.51 -9.29
N ASP A 74 17.93 -8.44 -8.30
CA ASP A 74 18.35 -9.58 -7.49
C ASP A 74 17.63 -9.60 -6.13
N THR A 75 16.98 -8.49 -5.75
CA THR A 75 16.16 -8.35 -4.55
C THR A 75 14.66 -8.46 -4.83
N THR A 76 13.88 -8.87 -3.84
CA THR A 76 12.42 -8.94 -3.95
C THR A 76 11.82 -7.55 -3.69
N ASN A 77 11.23 -6.95 -4.73
CA ASN A 77 10.47 -5.69 -4.68
C ASN A 77 9.16 -5.83 -5.49
N LEU A 78 8.38 -4.76 -5.65
CA LEU A 78 7.11 -4.81 -6.38
C LEU A 78 7.24 -5.20 -7.86
N MET A 79 8.39 -4.96 -8.47
CA MET A 79 8.67 -5.22 -9.88
C MET A 79 9.33 -6.57 -10.16
N THR A 80 9.82 -7.25 -9.12
CA THR A 80 10.41 -8.60 -9.17
C THR A 80 9.59 -9.65 -8.41
N ALA A 81 8.64 -9.24 -7.55
CA ALA A 81 7.75 -10.15 -6.84
C ALA A 81 7.05 -11.12 -7.80
N THR A 82 7.01 -12.40 -7.42
CA THR A 82 6.51 -13.50 -8.26
C THR A 82 5.01 -13.77 -8.10
N SER A 83 4.35 -13.16 -7.11
CA SER A 83 2.91 -13.25 -6.88
C SER A 83 2.41 -12.02 -6.11
N MET A 84 1.11 -11.77 -6.16
CA MET A 84 0.52 -10.67 -5.39
C MET A 84 0.68 -10.85 -3.87
N TYR A 85 0.74 -12.09 -3.37
CA TYR A 85 1.07 -12.37 -1.97
C TYR A 85 2.49 -11.88 -1.61
N ARG A 86 3.48 -12.13 -2.48
CA ARG A 86 4.84 -11.63 -2.28
C ARG A 86 4.88 -10.10 -2.34
N ALA A 87 4.11 -9.48 -3.22
CA ALA A 87 3.96 -8.02 -3.25
C ALA A 87 3.37 -7.48 -1.93
N ALA A 88 2.33 -8.13 -1.37
CA ALA A 88 1.76 -7.75 -0.08
C ALA A 88 2.77 -7.87 1.08
N ARG A 89 3.65 -8.89 1.05
CA ARG A 89 4.77 -9.02 1.99
C ARG A 89 5.76 -7.86 1.88
N VAL A 90 6.17 -7.49 0.66
CA VAL A 90 7.06 -6.35 0.42
C VAL A 90 6.49 -5.06 1.01
N VAL A 91 5.20 -4.77 0.78
CA VAL A 91 4.54 -3.60 1.36
C VAL A 91 4.47 -3.67 2.90
N GLY A 92 4.14 -4.84 3.45
CA GLY A 92 4.11 -5.04 4.90
C GLY A 92 5.49 -4.89 5.56
N ASP A 93 6.55 -5.32 4.88
CA ASP A 93 7.93 -5.18 5.36
C ASP A 93 8.39 -3.72 5.31
N ALA A 94 8.07 -2.98 4.25
CA ALA A 94 8.30 -1.53 4.20
C ALA A 94 7.56 -0.78 5.33
N LEU A 95 6.33 -1.19 5.65
CA LEU A 95 5.59 -0.58 6.76
C LEU A 95 6.23 -0.86 8.13
N ARG A 96 6.77 -2.06 8.34
CA ARG A 96 7.53 -2.41 9.55
C ARG A 96 8.81 -1.60 9.66
N GLU A 97 9.48 -1.36 8.54
CA GLU A 97 10.68 -0.51 8.49
C GLU A 97 10.37 0.92 8.93
N VAL A 98 9.32 1.55 8.37
CA VAL A 98 8.87 2.87 8.81
C VAL A 98 8.51 2.87 10.29
N ARG A 99 7.81 1.83 10.77
CA ARG A 99 7.47 1.70 12.19
C ARG A 99 8.71 1.57 13.09
N SER A 100 9.75 0.89 12.62
CA SER A 100 11.03 0.77 13.33
C SER A 100 11.72 2.12 13.48
N VAL A 101 11.67 2.96 12.45
CA VAL A 101 12.34 4.27 12.43
C VAL A 101 11.52 5.34 13.18
N ASP A 102 10.25 5.50 12.80
CA ASP A 102 9.41 6.63 13.26
C ASP A 102 8.51 6.28 14.45
N GLY A 103 8.24 4.99 14.66
CA GLY A 103 7.29 4.51 15.68
C GLY A 103 7.58 5.03 17.09
N PRO A 104 8.81 4.89 17.63
CA PRO A 104 9.12 5.37 18.97
C PRO A 104 8.86 6.87 19.16
N ALA A 105 9.17 7.70 18.16
CA ALA A 105 8.97 9.15 18.23
C ALA A 105 7.47 9.53 18.11
N LEU A 106 6.72 8.84 17.25
CA LEU A 106 5.27 9.04 17.08
C LEU A 106 4.48 8.63 18.32
N GLU A 107 4.89 7.56 19.00
CA GLU A 107 4.28 7.14 20.27
C GLU A 107 4.62 8.12 21.40
N ALA A 108 5.89 8.56 21.51
CA ALA A 108 6.30 9.53 22.52
C ALA A 108 5.56 10.87 22.40
N SER A 109 5.25 11.30 21.18
CA SER A 109 4.48 12.53 20.89
C SER A 109 2.96 12.35 20.99
N LYS A 110 2.46 11.13 21.30
CA LYS A 110 1.04 10.78 21.30
C LYS A 110 0.33 11.03 19.96
N ALA A 111 1.09 11.18 18.88
CA ALA A 111 0.56 11.29 17.52
C ALA A 111 0.04 9.92 17.02
N GLY A 112 0.63 8.84 17.53
CA GLY A 112 0.26 7.46 17.23
C GLY A 112 0.74 7.01 15.85
N PHE A 113 1.22 5.76 15.77
CA PHE A 113 1.51 5.14 14.47
C PHE A 113 0.23 4.56 13.85
N SER A 114 -0.25 5.19 12.78
CA SER A 114 -1.49 4.78 12.08
C SER A 114 -1.25 4.73 10.58
N ALA A 115 -1.45 3.55 9.98
CA ALA A 115 -1.48 3.39 8.52
C ALA A 115 -2.33 2.16 8.15
N SER A 116 -3.24 2.33 7.20
CA SER A 116 -3.95 1.25 6.55
C SER A 116 -3.79 1.38 5.04
N LEU A 117 -3.43 0.28 4.40
CA LEU A 117 -3.16 0.25 2.97
C LEU A 117 -4.02 -0.82 2.31
N ILE A 118 -4.53 -0.54 1.13
CA ILE A 118 -5.18 -1.54 0.29
C ILE A 118 -4.30 -1.75 -0.93
N LEU A 119 -3.82 -2.98 -1.14
CA LEU A 119 -3.00 -3.36 -2.29
C LEU A 119 -3.81 -4.31 -3.18
N GLY A 120 -3.98 -3.97 -4.45
CA GLY A 120 -4.62 -4.85 -5.41
C GLY A 120 -3.92 -4.83 -6.76
N GLY A 121 -4.15 -5.86 -7.56
CA GLY A 121 -3.50 -5.95 -8.86
C GLY A 121 -3.49 -7.35 -9.43
N GLN A 122 -2.64 -7.51 -10.44
CA GLN A 122 -2.43 -8.76 -11.17
C GLN A 122 -0.96 -8.87 -11.60
N ILE A 123 -0.36 -10.06 -11.44
CA ILE A 123 1.01 -10.37 -11.84
C ILE A 123 1.00 -11.62 -12.75
N GLY A 124 1.64 -11.51 -13.92
CA GLY A 124 1.71 -12.57 -14.92
C GLY A 124 0.32 -13.08 -15.30
N SER A 125 0.14 -14.40 -15.21
CA SER A 125 -1.12 -15.10 -15.46
C SER A 125 -1.96 -15.32 -14.20
N GLU A 126 -1.54 -14.81 -13.03
CA GLU A 126 -2.33 -14.89 -11.79
C GLU A 126 -3.69 -14.20 -11.98
N GLY A 127 -4.72 -14.66 -11.29
CA GLY A 127 -5.98 -13.91 -11.21
C GLY A 127 -5.80 -12.57 -10.47
N PRO A 128 -6.72 -11.60 -10.63
CA PRO A 128 -6.68 -10.37 -9.85
C PRO A 128 -6.88 -10.67 -8.36
N ARG A 129 -5.99 -10.11 -7.51
CA ARG A 129 -6.00 -10.28 -6.05
C ARG A 129 -6.01 -8.93 -5.34
N LEU A 130 -6.57 -8.91 -4.14
CA LEU A 130 -6.79 -7.69 -3.36
C LEU A 130 -6.52 -7.98 -1.87
N PHE A 131 -5.74 -7.12 -1.23
CA PHE A 131 -5.25 -7.27 0.14
C PHE A 131 -5.51 -6.00 0.94
N GLN A 132 -5.85 -6.16 2.23
CA GLN A 132 -5.83 -5.09 3.22
C GLN A 132 -4.65 -5.31 4.16
N ILE A 133 -3.78 -4.31 4.24
CA ILE A 133 -2.55 -4.32 5.04
C ILE A 133 -2.77 -3.44 6.27
N TYR A 134 -2.50 -4.01 7.43
CA TYR A 134 -2.69 -3.39 8.74
C TYR A 134 -1.41 -2.69 9.24
N PRO A 135 -1.49 -1.80 10.25
CA PRO A 135 -0.34 -1.11 10.83
C PRO A 135 0.82 -2.02 11.31
N GLU A 136 0.54 -3.29 11.59
CA GLU A 136 1.52 -4.31 12.00
C GLU A 136 2.24 -4.97 10.81
N GLY A 137 1.88 -4.57 9.58
CA GLY A 137 2.41 -5.09 8.32
C GLY A 137 1.92 -6.50 7.97
N ASN A 138 1.02 -7.08 8.77
CA ASN A 138 0.25 -8.27 8.36
C ASN A 138 -0.93 -7.84 7.49
N PHE A 139 -1.57 -8.81 6.85
CA PHE A 139 -2.63 -8.53 5.90
C PHE A 139 -3.61 -9.68 5.79
N ILE A 140 -4.80 -9.36 5.29
CA ILE A 140 -5.81 -10.31 4.83
C ILE A 140 -6.04 -10.13 3.34
N GLU A 141 -6.68 -11.13 2.72
CA GLU A 141 -7.02 -11.14 1.30
C GLU A 141 -8.53 -11.16 1.11
N ALA A 142 -9.03 -10.46 0.09
CA ALA A 142 -10.43 -10.48 -0.29
C ALA A 142 -10.81 -11.86 -0.85
N SER A 143 -11.94 -12.39 -0.38
CA SER A 143 -12.52 -13.64 -0.88
C SER A 143 -13.75 -13.36 -1.74
N ASP A 144 -14.41 -14.41 -2.23
CA ASP A 144 -15.68 -14.25 -2.95
C ASP A 144 -16.82 -13.83 -1.99
N ASP A 145 -16.74 -14.17 -0.70
CA ASP A 145 -17.68 -13.76 0.35
C ASP A 145 -17.43 -12.31 0.81
N THR A 146 -16.17 -11.87 0.79
CA THR A 146 -15.76 -10.49 1.13
C THR A 146 -14.93 -9.90 -0.01
N PRO A 147 -15.59 -9.47 -1.10
CA PRO A 147 -14.91 -9.05 -2.33
C PRO A 147 -14.45 -7.57 -2.30
N TYR A 148 -14.41 -6.91 -1.14
CA TYR A 148 -14.04 -5.50 -1.05
C TYR A 148 -13.35 -5.13 0.26
N PHE A 149 -12.60 -4.03 0.23
CA PHE A 149 -12.04 -3.35 1.41
C PHE A 149 -12.26 -1.84 1.33
N GLN A 150 -12.32 -1.18 2.49
CA GLN A 150 -12.46 0.28 2.64
C GLN A 150 -11.69 0.82 3.84
#